data_AF-A0A2G9MEI3-F1
#
_entry.id   AF-A0A2G9MEI3-F1
#
_cell.length_a   1.000
_cell.length_b   1.000
_cell.length_c   1.000
_cell.angle_alpha   90.00
_cell.angle_beta   90.00
_cell.angle_gamma   90.00
#
_symmetry.space_group_name_H-M   'P 1'
#
loop_
_entity.id
_entity.type
_entity.pdbx_description
1 polymer ?
#
loop_
_entity_poly.entity_id
_entity_poly.type
_entity_poly.pdbx_seq_one_letter_code
_entity_poly.pdbx_strand_id
1 'polypeptide(L)'
;ALNVPRLFSIDTAEPRAFSLSHIKPSIYFTVGLTELLTKKEVEAVLLHELGHIKQRSSLMTFTNSVIRFISPIANFNLFHNELDQEEKNADAIAYAVQKTDKYIISAKEKISVYYQEKNR
;
A
#
# COMPACT_ATOMS: atom_id res chain seq x y z
N ALA A 1 19.00 1.32 15.85
CA ALA A 1 18.98 0.38 14.71
C ALA A 1 17.58 0.40 14.10
N LEU A 2 17.45 0.68 12.80
CA LEU A 2 16.18 0.44 12.12
C LEU A 2 16.06 -1.08 12.00
N ASN A 3 15.15 -1.70 12.75
CA ASN A 3 14.81 -3.09 12.51
C ASN A 3 14.19 -3.14 11.11
N VAL A 4 14.97 -3.59 10.13
CA VAL A 4 14.49 -3.80 8.76
C VAL A 4 13.27 -4.71 8.85
N PRO A 5 12.10 -4.29 8.33
CA PRO A 5 10.92 -5.11 8.42
C PRO A 5 11.12 -6.41 7.63
N ARG A 6 10.59 -7.51 8.15
CA ARG A 6 10.61 -8.78 7.41
C ARG A 6 9.64 -8.72 6.24
N LEU A 7 10.01 -9.34 5.13
CA LEU A 7 9.12 -9.50 3.99
C LEU A 7 8.55 -10.92 3.96
N PHE A 8 7.26 -11.03 3.67
CA PHE A 8 6.54 -12.28 3.53
C PHE A 8 5.77 -12.28 2.22
N SER A 9 5.84 -13.39 1.49
CA SER A 9 5.00 -13.63 0.33
C SER A 9 3.81 -14.50 0.73
N ILE A 10 2.63 -14.19 0.21
CA ILE A 10 1.40 -14.96 0.38
C ILE A 10 1.01 -15.52 -0.98
N ASP A 11 0.81 -16.83 -1.03
CA ASP A 11 0.38 -17.53 -2.24
C ASP A 11 -1.12 -17.30 -2.50
N THR A 12 -1.42 -16.21 -3.22
CA THR A 12 -2.77 -15.87 -3.67
C THR A 12 -2.68 -14.98 -4.90
N ALA A 13 -3.67 -15.12 -5.79
CA ALA A 13 -3.78 -14.35 -7.02
C ALA A 13 -4.29 -12.91 -6.81
N GLU A 14 -4.84 -12.58 -5.63
CA GLU A 14 -5.27 -11.21 -5.36
C GLU A 14 -4.06 -10.27 -5.24
N PRO A 15 -3.95 -9.18 -6.03
CA PRO A 15 -2.82 -8.25 -5.96
C PRO A 15 -2.94 -7.35 -4.73
N ARG A 16 -2.23 -7.71 -3.65
CA ARG A 16 -2.32 -7.06 -2.34
C ARG A 16 -0.96 -6.95 -1.68
N ALA A 17 -0.75 -5.85 -0.96
CA ALA A 17 0.34 -5.68 0.00
C ALA A 17 -0.20 -5.02 1.27
N PHE A 18 0.42 -5.30 2.42
CA PHE A 18 0.10 -4.65 3.70
C PHE A 18 1.24 -4.75 4.71
N SER A 19 1.24 -3.87 5.70
CA SER A 19 2.27 -3.80 6.74
C SER A 19 1.73 -3.96 8.16
N LEU A 20 2.54 -4.56 9.04
CA LEU A 20 2.27 -4.66 10.48
C LEU A 20 3.39 -3.98 11.28
N SER A 21 3.06 -2.94 12.05
CA SER A 21 4.06 -2.05 12.67
C SER A 21 4.33 -2.31 14.15
N HIS A 22 3.33 -2.78 14.93
CA HIS A 22 3.37 -2.69 16.40
C HIS A 22 4.03 -3.88 17.12
N ILE A 23 3.86 -5.10 16.64
CA ILE A 23 4.38 -6.31 17.33
C ILE A 23 5.69 -6.79 16.69
N LYS A 24 5.74 -6.84 15.36
CA LYS A 24 6.95 -7.15 14.58
C LYS A 24 6.85 -6.46 13.22
N PRO A 25 7.62 -5.38 12.95
CA PRO A 25 7.67 -4.73 11.65
C PRO A 25 7.81 -5.76 10.52
N SER A 26 6.75 -5.89 9.73
CA SER A 26 6.67 -6.88 8.66
C SER A 26 5.84 -6.32 7.52
N ILE A 27 6.20 -6.66 6.28
CA ILE A 27 5.46 -6.36 5.06
C ILE A 27 5.05 -7.70 4.44
N TYR A 28 3.79 -7.81 4.08
CA TYR A 28 3.22 -8.94 3.36
C TYR A 28 2.85 -8.49 1.96
N PHE A 29 3.13 -9.32 0.97
CA PHE A 29 2.71 -9.11 -0.41
C PHE A 29 2.29 -10.43 -1.03
N THR A 30 1.45 -10.40 -2.05
CA THR A 30 0.93 -11.61 -2.69
C THR A 30 1.67 -11.95 -3.97
N VAL A 31 1.59 -13.21 -4.40
CA VAL A 31 2.10 -13.63 -5.71
C VAL A 31 1.40 -12.85 -6.84
N GLY A 32 0.08 -12.71 -6.79
CA GLY A 32 -0.69 -11.95 -7.79
C GLY A 32 -0.29 -10.48 -7.89
N LEU A 33 0.22 -9.86 -6.80
CA LEU A 33 0.77 -8.50 -6.87
C LEU A 33 2.01 -8.46 -7.77
N THR A 34 2.91 -9.44 -7.63
CA THR A 34 4.14 -9.53 -8.40
C THR A 34 3.93 -9.96 -9.85
N GLU A 35 2.82 -10.63 -10.13
CA GLU A 35 2.39 -10.96 -11.50
C GLU A 35 1.77 -9.75 -12.20
N LEU A 36 1.03 -8.90 -11.47
CA LEU A 36 0.39 -7.70 -12.01
C LEU A 36 1.37 -6.54 -12.22
N LEU A 37 2.37 -6.41 -11.34
CA LEU A 37 3.24 -5.24 -11.28
C LEU A 37 4.66 -5.53 -11.79
N THR A 38 5.25 -4.54 -12.43
CA THR A 38 6.68 -4.55 -12.77
C THR A 38 7.53 -4.47 -11.50
N LYS A 39 8.79 -4.91 -11.57
CA LYS A 39 9.73 -4.84 -10.43
C LYS A 39 9.83 -3.45 -9.80
N LYS A 40 9.72 -2.38 -10.59
CA LYS A 40 9.78 -0.99 -10.10
C LYS A 40 8.50 -0.55 -9.40
N GLU A 41 7.35 -1.03 -9.86
CA GLU A 41 6.06 -0.82 -9.20
C GLU A 41 5.97 -1.61 -7.89
N VAL A 42 6.45 -2.86 -7.87
CA VAL A 42 6.57 -3.66 -6.63
C VAL A 42 7.48 -2.95 -5.63
N GLU A 43 8.66 -2.47 -6.07
CA GLU A 43 9.56 -1.69 -5.22
C GLU A 43 8.85 -0.45 -4.64
N ALA A 44 8.08 0.27 -5.46
CA ALA A 44 7.32 1.44 -5.02
C ALA A 44 6.28 1.10 -3.93
N VAL A 45 5.53 0.00 -4.11
CA VAL A 45 4.57 -0.49 -3.13
C VAL A 45 5.25 -0.89 -1.82
N LEU A 46 6.39 -1.59 -1.87
CA LEU A 46 7.13 -1.96 -0.66
C LEU A 46 7.69 -0.73 0.07
N LEU A 47 8.14 0.30 -0.66
CA LEU A 47 8.60 1.56 -0.09
C LEU A 47 7.46 2.36 0.56
N HIS A 48 6.27 2.33 -0.05
CA HIS A 48 5.05 2.89 0.51
C HIS A 48 4.69 2.19 1.84
N GLU A 49 4.63 0.86 1.87
CA GLU A 49 4.39 0.09 3.10
C GLU A 49 5.46 0.32 4.18
N LEU A 50 6.72 0.47 3.78
CA LEU A 50 7.79 0.88 4.68
C LEU A 50 7.54 2.28 5.28
N GLY A 51 6.94 3.19 4.51
CA GLY A 51 6.52 4.51 4.97
C GLY A 51 5.48 4.44 6.08
N HIS A 52 4.50 3.54 5.99
CA HIS A 52 3.56 3.27 7.07
C HIS A 52 4.24 2.75 8.33
N ILE A 53 5.18 1.80 8.19
CA ILE A 53 5.97 1.27 9.31
C ILE A 53 6.79 2.37 10.00
N LYS A 54 7.42 3.25 9.21
CA LYS A 54 8.30 4.31 9.72
C LYS A 54 7.52 5.38 10.50
N GLN A 55 6.30 5.71 10.07
CA GLN A 55 5.49 6.73 10.72
C GLN A 55 4.83 6.27 12.02
N ARG A 56 4.83 4.97 12.34
CA ARG A 56 4.17 4.40 13.53
C ARG A 56 2.70 4.82 13.68
N SER A 57 2.02 5.16 12.58
CA SER A 57 0.61 5.49 12.66
C SER A 57 -0.24 4.23 12.89
N SER A 58 -1.47 4.47 13.33
CA SER A 58 -2.23 3.72 14.33
C SER A 58 -2.50 2.22 14.08
N LEU A 59 -2.28 1.46 15.15
CA LEU A 59 -2.81 0.15 15.61
C LEU A 59 -3.04 -1.06 14.66
N MET A 60 -3.35 -0.91 13.38
CA MET A 60 -3.51 -2.05 12.46
C MET A 60 -3.60 -1.53 11.03
N THR A 61 -2.49 -1.51 10.28
CA THR A 61 -2.57 -1.28 8.83
C THR A 61 -3.03 -2.59 8.16
N PHE A 62 -4.27 -2.98 8.43
CA PHE A 62 -5.04 -3.67 7.40
C PHE A 62 -5.18 -2.60 6.31
N THR A 63 -4.29 -2.62 5.33
CA THR A 63 -4.36 -1.71 4.18
C THR A 63 -5.79 -1.76 3.68
N ASN A 64 -6.53 -0.68 3.93
CA ASN A 64 -7.86 -0.42 3.41
C ASN A 64 -7.82 -0.18 1.89
N SER A 65 -6.88 -0.80 1.17
CA SER A 65 -6.93 -0.97 -0.28
C SER A 65 -8.17 -1.76 -0.73
N VAL A 66 -8.97 -2.31 0.21
CA VAL A 66 -10.30 -2.88 -0.06
C VAL A 66 -11.44 -1.88 0.19
N ILE A 67 -11.26 -0.80 0.96
CA ILE A 67 -12.33 0.20 1.23
C ILE A 67 -12.12 1.48 0.39
N ARG A 68 -11.93 1.31 -0.92
CA ARG A 68 -12.31 2.38 -1.87
C ARG A 68 -13.05 1.88 -3.11
N PHE A 69 -13.36 0.57 -3.19
CA PHE A 69 -14.08 -0.01 -4.32
C PHE A 69 -15.51 -0.49 -4.04
N ILE A 70 -16.07 -0.29 -2.83
CA ILE A 70 -17.48 -0.61 -2.53
C ILE A 70 -18.28 0.60 -2.02
N SER A 71 -17.81 1.85 -2.15
CA SER A 71 -18.71 2.96 -1.82
C SER A 71 -18.32 4.34 -2.36
N PRO A 72 -19.18 4.98 -3.16
CA PRO A 72 -19.29 6.43 -3.22
C PRO A 72 -20.13 6.91 -2.03
N ILE A 73 -19.57 6.90 -0.82
CA ILE A 73 -20.17 7.63 0.32
C ILE A 73 -19.13 8.59 0.86
N ALA A 74 -19.10 9.76 0.24
CA ALA A 74 -18.70 10.99 0.90
C ALA A 74 -19.61 11.17 2.12
N ASN A 75 -19.06 11.04 3.34
CA ASN A 75 -19.54 11.65 4.58
C ASN A 75 -18.61 11.34 5.78
N PHE A 76 -17.32 11.69 5.68
CA PHE A 76 -16.44 11.76 6.87
C PHE A 76 -15.29 12.76 6.65
N ASN A 77 -15.64 14.06 6.61
CA ASN A 77 -14.72 15.15 6.28
C ASN A 77 -13.58 15.40 7.29
N LEU A 78 -13.56 14.74 8.46
CA LEU A 78 -12.48 14.88 9.44
C LEU A 78 -11.48 13.71 9.41
N PHE A 79 -11.92 12.48 9.16
CA PHE A 79 -11.01 11.31 9.06
C PHE A 79 -10.43 11.11 7.66
N HIS A 80 -11.08 11.62 6.61
CA HIS A 80 -10.57 11.50 5.24
C HIS A 80 -9.23 12.24 5.06
N ASN A 81 -9.09 13.43 5.66
CA ASN A 81 -7.88 14.24 5.53
C ASN A 81 -6.65 13.61 6.22
N GLU A 82 -6.85 12.98 7.38
CA GLU A 82 -5.77 12.29 8.11
C GLU A 82 -5.30 11.05 7.34
N LEU A 83 -6.23 10.23 6.84
CA LEU A 83 -5.92 9.06 6.02
C LEU A 83 -5.21 9.46 4.71
N ASP A 84 -5.67 10.53 4.04
CA ASP A 84 -5.02 11.06 2.85
C ASP A 84 -3.61 11.60 3.14
N GLN A 85 -3.39 12.17 4.33
CA GLN A 85 -2.07 12.66 4.71
C GLN A 85 -1.10 11.51 5.02
N GLU A 86 -1.57 10.46 5.69
CA GLU A 86 -0.78 9.24 5.93
C GLU A 86 -0.35 8.57 4.61
N GLU A 87 -1.27 8.42 3.68
CA GLU A 87 -1.01 7.91 2.32
C GLU A 87 0.04 8.75 1.59
N LYS A 88 -0.12 10.08 1.60
CA LYS A 88 0.86 11.00 0.98
C LYS A 88 2.23 10.88 1.63
N ASN A 89 2.29 10.74 2.95
CA ASN A 89 3.55 10.60 3.65
C ASN A 89 4.21 9.24 3.35
N ALA A 90 3.42 8.18 3.18
CA ALA A 90 3.90 6.86 2.75
C ALA A 90 4.47 6.93 1.31
N ASP A 91 3.73 7.56 0.38
CA ASP A 91 4.18 7.81 -0.99
C ASP A 91 5.47 8.64 -1.04
N ALA A 92 5.66 9.57 -0.10
CA ALA A 92 6.88 10.38 -0.02
C ALA A 92 8.14 9.53 0.20
N ILE A 93 8.05 8.36 0.84
CA ILE A 93 9.19 7.44 0.98
C ILE A 93 9.52 6.78 -0.36
N ALA A 94 8.50 6.33 -1.11
CA ALA A 94 8.68 5.81 -2.46
C ALA A 94 9.34 6.86 -3.37
N TYR A 95 8.84 8.10 -3.34
CA TYR A 95 9.42 9.21 -4.08
C TYR A 95 10.85 9.54 -3.65
N ALA A 96 11.13 9.57 -2.34
CA ALA A 96 12.46 9.90 -1.83
C ALA A 96 13.54 8.92 -2.34
N VAL A 97 13.19 7.65 -2.50
CA VAL A 97 14.10 6.60 -2.97
C VAL A 97 14.14 6.54 -4.51
N GLN A 98 12.99 6.50 -5.17
CA GLN A 98 12.92 6.31 -6.63
C GLN A 98 13.06 7.60 -7.44
N LYS A 99 12.96 8.78 -6.79
CA LYS A 99 12.98 10.12 -7.40
C LYS A 99 11.88 10.36 -8.44
N THR A 100 10.78 9.63 -8.33
CA THR A 100 9.60 9.76 -9.18
C THR A 100 8.40 9.13 -8.48
N ASP A 101 7.22 9.65 -8.76
CA ASP A 101 5.91 9.12 -8.36
C ASP A 101 5.31 8.16 -9.41
N LYS A 102 5.89 8.10 -10.61
CA LYS A 102 5.42 7.29 -11.73
C LYS A 102 5.07 5.85 -11.34
N TYR A 103 5.95 5.20 -10.57
CA TYR A 103 5.78 3.78 -10.24
C TYR A 103 4.70 3.54 -9.19
N ILE A 104 4.57 4.41 -8.19
CA ILE A 104 3.53 4.25 -7.17
C ILE A 104 2.15 4.61 -7.74
N ILE A 105 2.06 5.64 -8.59
CA ILE A 105 0.84 6.00 -9.30
C ILE A 105 0.40 4.86 -10.22
N SER A 106 1.31 4.36 -11.07
CA SER A 106 0.98 3.27 -12.00
C SER A 106 0.59 1.98 -11.28
N ALA A 107 1.24 1.66 -10.14
CA ALA A 107 0.85 0.53 -9.31
C ALA A 107 -0.58 0.68 -8.76
N LYS A 108 -0.91 1.84 -8.18
CA LYS A 108 -2.24 2.15 -7.64
C LYS A 108 -3.31 2.06 -8.74
N GLU A 109 -3.03 2.56 -9.94
CA GLU A 109 -3.93 2.46 -11.10
C GLU A 109 -4.18 1.02 -11.53
N LYS A 110 -3.13 0.20 -11.69
CA LYS A 110 -3.26 -1.22 -12.10
C LYS A 110 -4.05 -2.04 -11.10
N ILE A 111 -3.77 -1.87 -9.81
CA ILE A 111 -4.51 -2.54 -8.73
C ILE A 111 -5.99 -2.09 -8.75
N SER A 112 -6.24 -0.80 -8.93
CA SER A 112 -7.59 -0.25 -9.09
C SER A 112 -8.34 -0.88 -10.26
N VAL A 113 -7.73 -0.96 -11.45
CA VAL A 113 -8.34 -1.59 -12.64
C VAL A 113 -8.67 -3.06 -12.36
N TYR A 114 -7.74 -3.82 -11.77
CA TYR A 114 -7.99 -5.23 -11.40
C TYR A 114 -9.26 -5.39 -10.53
N TYR A 115 -9.42 -4.56 -9.49
CA TYR A 115 -10.59 -4.65 -8.63
C TYR A 115 -11.88 -4.15 -9.30
N GLN A 116 -11.80 -3.20 -10.23
CA GLN A 116 -12.96 -2.78 -11.02
C GLN A 116 -13.45 -3.91 -11.93
N GLU A 117 -12.53 -4.63 -12.57
CA GLU A 117 -12.87 -5.75 -13.46
C GLU A 117 -13.38 -6.96 -12.70
N LYS A 118 -12.81 -7.27 -11.53
CA LYS A 118 -13.26 -8.37 -10.67
C LYS A 118 -14.69 -8.18 -10.13
N ASN A 119 -15.14 -6.94 -9.96
CA ASN A 119 -16.45 -6.59 -9.40
C ASN A 119 -17.52 -6.26 -10.46
N ARG A 120 -17.21 -6.44 -11.75
CA ARG A 120 -18.18 -6.38 -12.87
C ARG A 120 -18.77 -7.76 -13.12
#